data_AF-A0AAX2J1Y8-F1
#
_entry.id   AF-A0AAX2J1Y8-F1
#
_cell.length_a   1.000
_cell.length_b   1.000
_cell.length_c   1.000
_cell.angle_alpha   90.00
_cell.angle_beta   90.00
_cell.angle_gamma   90.00
#
_symmetry.space_group_name_H-M   'P 1'
#
loop_
_entity.id
_entity.type
_entity.pdbx_description
1 polymer ?
#
loop_
_entity_poly.entity_id
_entity_poly.type
_entity_poly.pdbx_seq_one_letter_code
_entity_poly.pdbx_strand_id
1 'polypeptide(L)'
;MSNKILVNAIEEEKKFLRKRLPEKLAIPEFITHNLKYDLFEWQREALENFLIFQDPQTELEDFPEIKNRPTHLLFNMATGAGKTLMMAALILYYFDKGYRHFLFFVNQNNIVDKTENNFIDPTHAKFLFTEKILQGDTVIPIRKVETFSQYSDGIEIKFTGIQKLYNDIHTERENQTTLADLHELNLVMLGDEAHHLNAQTKNGKSAPLDFEAEITNKTNSDEVERKGWEHMVLELLLNKNGKPSENVLLEFTATLPENAEVQEKYRDKIIAKFDLKDFLSKGYTKAINLISSTFTKKERVLHALLFAWYRHQIALKHGIANFKPVMLFRSKTIDESWSDYREFLQWSQNIQGSDFEFLNRLSGNLKTDENENEQGKTRTEQALAFMREQGLETSHIADWIR
;
A
#
# COMPACT_ATOMS: atom_id res chain seq x y z
N MET A 1 28.73 2.59 14.87
CA MET A 1 27.34 3.08 14.75
C MET A 1 26.42 1.90 14.99
N SER A 2 25.39 2.08 15.80
CA SER A 2 24.40 1.05 16.11
C SER A 2 23.70 0.57 14.84
N ASN A 3 23.52 -0.75 14.66
CA ASN A 3 22.75 -1.32 13.53
C ASN A 3 21.23 -1.27 13.77
N LYS A 4 20.77 -0.57 14.80
CA LYS A 4 19.34 -0.46 15.11
C LYS A 4 18.62 0.40 14.07
N ILE A 5 17.41 -0.02 13.73
CA ILE A 5 16.43 0.74 12.93
C ILE A 5 15.56 1.59 13.87
N LEU A 6 15.01 2.71 13.36
CA LEU A 6 14.25 3.69 14.15
C LEU A 6 13.13 3.06 14.97
N VAL A 7 12.29 2.23 14.34
CA VAL A 7 11.18 1.55 15.03
C VAL A 7 11.65 0.72 16.23
N ASN A 8 12.84 0.10 16.19
CA ASN A 8 13.34 -0.68 17.32
C ASN A 8 13.76 0.22 18.49
N ALA A 9 14.40 1.36 18.21
CA ALA A 9 14.74 2.34 19.26
C ALA A 9 13.47 2.91 19.92
N ILE A 10 12.43 3.17 19.13
CA ILE A 10 11.15 3.65 19.64
C ILE A 10 10.42 2.56 20.45
N GLU A 11 10.46 1.31 20.02
CA GLU A 11 9.87 0.19 20.78
C GLU A 11 10.59 -0.05 22.12
N GLU A 12 11.88 0.25 22.21
CA GLU A 12 12.61 0.25 23.49
C GLU A 12 12.10 1.37 24.41
N GLU A 13 11.98 2.59 23.90
CA GLU A 13 11.45 3.73 24.66
C GLU A 13 9.98 3.49 25.08
N LYS A 14 9.17 2.95 24.17
CA LYS A 14 7.78 2.58 24.42
C LYS A 14 7.64 1.60 25.57
N LYS A 15 8.52 0.60 25.69
CA LYS A 15 8.54 -0.35 26.81
C LYS A 15 8.83 0.34 28.13
N PHE A 16 9.69 1.37 28.13
CA PHE A 16 9.96 2.19 29.30
C PHE A 16 8.72 3.02 29.69
N LEU A 17 8.16 3.77 28.74
CA LEU A 17 6.97 4.61 28.93
C LEU A 17 5.77 3.79 29.41
N ARG A 18 5.49 2.64 28.80
CA ARG A 18 4.37 1.77 29.19
C ARG A 18 4.42 1.34 30.66
N LYS A 19 5.61 1.23 31.26
CA LYS A 19 5.79 0.85 32.67
C LYS A 19 5.76 2.03 33.63
N ARG A 20 6.14 3.22 33.17
CA ARG A 20 6.41 4.38 34.05
C ARG A 20 5.42 5.53 33.85
N LEU A 21 5.01 5.77 32.61
CA LEU A 21 4.21 6.91 32.15
C LEU A 21 3.23 6.44 31.04
N PRO A 22 2.31 5.51 31.32
CA PRO A 22 1.41 4.96 30.30
C PRO A 22 0.50 6.02 29.65
N GLU A 23 0.23 7.13 30.34
CA GLU A 23 -0.52 8.27 29.82
C GLU A 23 0.16 8.93 28.60
N LYS A 24 1.49 8.85 28.48
CA LYS A 24 2.21 9.33 27.29
C LYS A 24 1.93 8.50 26.04
N LEU A 25 1.35 7.30 26.19
CA LEU A 25 0.94 6.45 25.08
C LEU A 25 -0.53 6.66 24.68
N ALA A 26 -1.26 7.52 25.40
CA ALA A 26 -2.65 7.79 25.09
C ALA A 26 -2.78 8.49 23.73
N ILE A 27 -3.54 7.89 22.82
CA ILE A 27 -3.88 8.52 21.55
C ILE A 27 -4.82 9.71 21.86
N PRO A 28 -4.53 10.91 21.32
CA PRO A 28 -5.38 12.08 21.51
C PRO A 28 -6.85 11.80 21.18
N GLU A 29 -7.74 12.25 22.06
CA GLU A 29 -9.18 12.11 21.90
C GLU A 29 -9.68 12.75 20.59
N PHE A 30 -9.06 13.83 20.13
CA PHE A 30 -9.41 14.45 18.84
C PHE A 30 -9.27 13.47 17.67
N ILE A 31 -8.32 12.51 17.74
CA ILE A 31 -8.16 11.50 16.70
C ILE A 31 -9.25 10.44 16.84
N THR A 32 -9.40 9.84 18.02
CA THR A 32 -10.31 8.69 18.21
C THR A 32 -11.78 9.06 18.07
N HIS A 33 -12.19 10.28 18.46
CA HIS A 33 -13.58 10.73 18.32
C HIS A 33 -13.96 11.12 16.89
N ASN A 34 -12.99 11.47 16.04
CA ASN A 34 -13.25 11.96 14.68
C ASN A 34 -12.96 10.94 13.58
N LEU A 35 -12.43 9.76 13.92
CA LEU A 35 -12.36 8.62 13.02
C LEU A 35 -13.69 7.86 13.03
N LYS A 36 -14.12 7.39 11.85
CA LYS A 36 -15.32 6.56 11.70
C LYS A 36 -15.14 5.14 12.23
N TYR A 37 -13.92 4.63 12.13
CA TYR A 37 -13.57 3.25 12.46
C TYR A 37 -12.55 3.22 13.58
N ASP A 38 -12.73 2.28 14.49
CA ASP A 38 -11.74 2.00 15.53
C ASP A 38 -10.42 1.51 14.91
N LEU A 39 -9.32 1.88 15.55
CA LEU A 39 -7.99 1.41 15.17
C LEU A 39 -7.80 -0.04 15.61
N PHE A 40 -7.30 -0.87 14.71
CA PHE A 40 -6.77 -2.19 15.06
C PHE A 40 -5.52 -2.07 15.93
N GLU A 41 -5.16 -3.16 16.62
CA GLU A 41 -3.98 -3.23 17.50
C GLU A 41 -2.71 -2.72 16.83
N TRP A 42 -2.39 -3.20 15.62
CA TRP A 42 -1.18 -2.80 14.88
C TRP A 42 -1.22 -1.34 14.40
N GLN A 43 -2.42 -0.78 14.17
CA GLN A 43 -2.59 0.63 13.83
C GLN A 43 -2.39 1.51 15.06
N ARG A 44 -2.96 1.10 16.20
CA ARG A 44 -2.73 1.74 17.49
C ARG A 44 -1.25 1.72 17.86
N GLU A 45 -0.58 0.59 17.70
CA GLU A 45 0.87 0.48 17.96
C GLU A 45 1.68 1.40 17.04
N ALA A 46 1.36 1.46 15.75
CA ALA A 46 2.00 2.37 14.80
C ALA A 46 1.77 3.85 15.18
N LEU A 47 0.56 4.21 15.62
CA LEU A 47 0.24 5.57 16.04
C LEU A 47 0.94 5.93 17.36
N GLU A 48 1.00 5.00 18.32
CA GLU A 48 1.79 5.17 19.55
C GLU A 48 3.27 5.42 19.23
N ASN A 49 3.86 4.64 18.33
CA ASN A 49 5.26 4.82 17.92
C ASN A 49 5.49 6.20 17.30
N PHE A 50 4.57 6.62 16.44
CA PHE A 50 4.57 7.95 15.86
C PHE A 50 4.45 9.05 16.93
N LEU A 51 3.56 8.90 17.92
CA LEU A 51 3.40 9.89 19.00
C LEU A 51 4.63 9.97 19.90
N ILE A 52 5.23 8.83 20.24
CA ILE A 52 6.51 8.79 20.99
C ILE A 52 7.59 9.52 20.21
N PHE A 53 7.69 9.24 18.90
CA PHE A 53 8.59 10.01 18.05
C PHE A 53 8.25 11.49 18.19
N GLN A 54 7.02 11.93 17.94
CA GLN A 54 6.67 13.35 17.93
C GLN A 54 6.79 14.08 19.27
N ASP A 55 6.83 13.38 20.42
CA ASP A 55 7.07 14.01 21.72
C ASP A 55 8.47 14.69 21.73
N PRO A 56 8.55 16.03 21.90
CA PRO A 56 9.82 16.74 21.95
C PRO A 56 10.75 16.31 23.09
N GLN A 57 10.21 15.63 24.12
CA GLN A 57 10.97 15.11 25.25
C GLN A 57 11.60 13.74 24.98
N THR A 58 11.26 13.10 23.85
CA THR A 58 11.81 11.79 23.50
C THR A 58 13.24 11.93 22.96
N GLU A 59 14.20 11.37 23.68
CA GLU A 59 15.59 11.27 23.25
C GLU A 59 15.85 9.89 22.64
N LEU A 60 16.33 9.85 21.39
CA LEU A 60 16.68 8.60 20.70
C LEU A 60 18.20 8.53 20.56
N GLU A 61 18.88 7.86 21.50
CA GLU A 61 20.35 7.79 21.55
C GLU A 61 20.99 7.29 20.24
N ASP A 62 20.34 6.34 19.57
CA ASP A 62 20.79 5.79 18.28
C ASP A 62 20.59 6.78 17.09
N PHE A 63 19.82 7.85 17.30
CA PHE A 63 19.37 8.82 16.29
C PHE A 63 19.32 10.27 16.82
N PRO A 64 20.42 10.84 17.36
CA PRO A 64 20.40 12.10 18.12
C PRO A 64 19.96 13.32 17.29
N GLU A 65 20.27 13.33 15.99
CA GLU A 65 19.99 14.47 15.09
C GLU A 65 18.65 14.32 14.34
N ILE A 66 17.91 13.21 14.53
CA ILE A 66 16.72 12.92 13.73
C ILE A 66 15.60 13.95 13.90
N LYS A 67 15.62 14.67 15.03
CA LYS A 67 14.69 15.74 15.40
C LYS A 67 15.09 17.12 14.88
N ASN A 68 16.33 17.28 14.43
CA ASN A 68 16.86 18.56 13.94
C ASN A 68 16.62 18.76 12.44
N ARG A 69 15.90 17.84 11.80
CA ARG A 69 15.56 17.85 10.38
C ARG A 69 14.05 17.72 10.18
N PRO A 70 13.52 18.08 9.00
CA PRO A 70 12.11 17.88 8.67
C PRO A 70 11.69 16.42 8.91
N THR A 71 10.45 16.23 9.36
CA THR A 71 9.96 14.88 9.68
C THR A 71 9.84 14.06 8.41
N HIS A 72 10.52 12.91 8.37
CA HIS A 72 10.40 11.93 7.29
C HIS A 72 10.25 10.54 7.89
N LEU A 73 9.05 9.98 7.81
CA LEU A 73 8.71 8.67 8.40
C LEU A 73 8.07 7.74 7.39
N LEU A 74 8.25 6.45 7.61
CA LEU A 74 7.72 5.37 6.77
C LEU A 74 6.90 4.38 7.60
N PHE A 75 5.64 4.22 7.22
CA PHE A 75 4.72 3.19 7.70
C PHE A 75 4.75 2.00 6.74
N ASN A 76 5.53 0.97 7.09
CA ASN A 76 5.58 -0.28 6.34
C ASN A 76 4.47 -1.21 6.85
N MET A 77 3.33 -1.22 6.16
CA MET A 77 2.11 -1.93 6.56
C MET A 77 1.52 -2.71 5.39
N ALA A 78 1.23 -3.99 5.59
CA ALA A 78 0.70 -4.89 4.58
C ALA A 78 -0.53 -4.33 3.84
N THR A 79 -0.69 -4.73 2.58
CA THR A 79 -1.89 -4.38 1.80
C THR A 79 -3.13 -4.91 2.50
N GLY A 80 -4.10 -4.02 2.73
CA GLY A 80 -5.33 -4.34 3.48
C GLY A 80 -5.22 -4.16 5.00
N ALA A 81 -4.04 -3.87 5.56
CA ALA A 81 -3.87 -3.60 7.00
C ALA A 81 -4.39 -2.22 7.45
N GLY A 82 -5.01 -1.46 6.55
CA GLY A 82 -5.65 -0.18 6.85
C GLY A 82 -4.71 1.04 6.85
N LYS A 83 -3.76 1.11 5.90
CA LYS A 83 -2.89 2.29 5.66
C LYS A 83 -3.68 3.60 5.53
N THR A 84 -4.79 3.58 4.80
CA THR A 84 -5.62 4.78 4.59
C THR A 84 -6.27 5.28 5.88
N LEU A 85 -6.67 4.37 6.79
CA LEU A 85 -7.17 4.77 8.11
C LEU A 85 -6.06 5.38 8.97
N MET A 86 -4.83 4.86 8.87
CA MET A 86 -3.66 5.48 9.51
C MET A 86 -3.40 6.90 8.97
N MET A 87 -3.49 7.12 7.65
CA MET A 87 -3.37 8.46 7.07
C MET A 87 -4.42 9.41 7.65
N ALA A 88 -5.68 8.99 7.77
CA ALA A 88 -6.73 9.80 8.38
C ALA A 88 -6.42 10.18 9.84
N ALA A 89 -5.89 9.23 10.62
CA ALA A 89 -5.46 9.49 12.00
C ALA A 89 -4.33 10.54 12.06
N LEU A 90 -3.35 10.46 11.15
CA LEU A 90 -2.25 11.41 11.08
C LEU A 90 -2.68 12.79 10.57
N ILE A 91 -3.67 12.85 9.67
CA ILE A 91 -4.28 14.12 9.25
C ILE A 91 -4.90 14.83 10.46
N LEU A 92 -5.70 14.12 11.27
CA LEU A 92 -6.29 14.68 12.48
C LEU A 92 -5.22 15.12 13.49
N TYR A 93 -4.17 14.30 13.67
CA TYR A 93 -3.04 14.67 14.52
C TYR A 93 -2.40 15.99 14.10
N TYR A 94 -2.00 16.12 12.83
CA TYR A 94 -1.31 17.31 12.36
C TYR A 94 -2.25 18.53 12.28
N PHE A 95 -3.54 18.32 12.02
CA PHE A 95 -4.53 19.39 12.12
C PHE A 95 -4.58 19.99 13.52
N ASP A 96 -4.60 19.13 14.55
CA ASP A 96 -4.55 19.54 15.96
C ASP A 96 -3.23 20.25 16.30
N LYS A 97 -2.13 19.93 15.61
CA LYS A 97 -0.85 20.65 15.68
C LYS A 97 -0.77 21.95 14.88
N GLY A 98 -1.87 22.36 14.23
CA GLY A 98 -1.94 23.63 13.50
C GLY A 98 -1.71 23.55 11.99
N TYR A 99 -1.44 22.36 11.44
CA TYR A 99 -1.33 22.19 10.00
C TYR A 99 -2.71 22.27 9.34
N ARG A 100 -2.76 22.83 8.13
CA ARG A 100 -4.00 22.96 7.36
C ARG A 100 -3.92 22.33 5.97
N HIS A 101 -2.69 22.12 5.47
CA HIS A 101 -2.42 21.79 4.08
C HIS A 101 -1.82 20.39 3.96
N PHE A 102 -2.58 19.49 3.34
CA PHE A 102 -2.22 18.09 3.19
C PHE A 102 -2.06 17.74 1.71
N LEU A 103 -0.87 17.31 1.32
CA LEU A 103 -0.55 16.92 -0.04
C LEU A 103 -0.53 15.39 -0.12
N PHE A 104 -1.58 14.80 -0.69
CA PHE A 104 -1.64 13.38 -0.95
C PHE A 104 -1.15 13.08 -2.36
N PHE A 105 -0.21 12.15 -2.49
CA PHE A 105 0.28 11.75 -3.80
C PHE A 105 0.62 10.27 -3.92
N VAL A 106 0.49 9.79 -5.15
CA VAL A 106 0.70 8.40 -5.57
C VAL A 106 1.55 8.36 -6.83
N ASN A 107 2.18 7.21 -7.10
CA ASN A 107 2.93 7.02 -8.33
C ASN A 107 2.02 6.79 -9.57
N GLN A 108 0.82 6.22 -9.38
CA GLN A 108 -0.11 5.91 -10.48
C GLN A 108 -1.45 6.63 -10.32
N ASN A 109 -1.86 7.38 -11.36
CA ASN A 109 -3.08 8.19 -11.39
C ASN A 109 -4.36 7.42 -11.00
N ASN A 110 -4.44 6.12 -11.30
CA ASN A 110 -5.63 5.28 -11.06
C ASN A 110 -5.97 5.09 -9.56
N ILE A 111 -5.09 5.46 -8.64
CA ILE A 111 -5.28 5.32 -7.19
C ILE A 111 -5.93 6.59 -6.60
N VAL A 112 -5.74 7.74 -7.25
CA VAL A 112 -6.16 9.05 -6.74
C VAL A 112 -7.67 9.10 -6.46
N ASP A 113 -8.49 8.73 -7.44
CA ASP A 113 -9.95 8.86 -7.37
C ASP A 113 -10.58 7.96 -6.28
N LYS A 114 -10.01 6.76 -6.06
CA LYS A 114 -10.52 5.83 -5.06
C LYS A 114 -10.21 6.26 -3.64
N THR A 115 -9.04 6.86 -3.45
CA THR A 115 -8.58 7.29 -2.14
C THR A 115 -9.19 8.63 -1.76
N GLU A 116 -9.43 9.53 -2.72
CA GLU A 116 -10.13 10.80 -2.53
C GLU A 116 -11.49 10.63 -1.83
N ASN A 117 -12.34 9.73 -2.33
CA ASN A 117 -13.68 9.50 -1.75
C ASN A 117 -13.62 8.98 -0.31
N ASN A 118 -12.55 8.30 0.09
CA ASN A 118 -12.40 7.84 1.47
C ASN A 118 -12.16 9.02 2.43
N PHE A 119 -11.62 10.14 1.95
CA PHE A 119 -11.32 11.31 2.78
C PHE A 119 -12.34 12.43 2.67
N ILE A 120 -13.02 12.59 1.53
CA ILE A 120 -13.82 13.79 1.23
C ILE A 120 -15.34 13.52 1.19
N ASP A 121 -15.76 12.32 0.79
CA ASP A 121 -17.19 12.03 0.57
C ASP A 121 -17.82 11.29 1.77
N PRO A 122 -18.61 11.97 2.64
CA PRO A 122 -19.25 11.35 3.79
C PRO A 122 -20.27 10.28 3.43
N THR A 123 -20.77 10.27 2.18
CA THR A 123 -21.71 9.27 1.69
C THR A 123 -21.02 8.00 1.21
N HIS A 124 -19.70 8.05 0.97
CA HIS A 124 -18.94 6.91 0.53
C HIS A 124 -18.84 5.85 1.63
N ALA A 125 -19.07 4.58 1.27
CA ALA A 125 -19.10 3.48 2.24
C ALA A 125 -17.79 3.31 3.04
N LYS A 126 -16.67 3.78 2.47
CA LYS A 126 -15.33 3.74 3.08
C LYS A 126 -14.83 5.11 3.58
N PHE A 127 -15.71 6.09 3.73
CA PHE A 127 -15.36 7.37 4.33
C PHE A 127 -14.72 7.17 5.71
N LEU A 128 -13.64 7.90 6.01
CA LEU A 128 -12.76 7.59 7.15
C LEU A 128 -13.04 8.42 8.40
N PHE A 129 -13.73 9.55 8.25
CA PHE A 129 -14.06 10.44 9.36
C PHE A 129 -15.51 10.24 9.82
N THR A 130 -15.82 10.72 11.02
CA THR A 130 -17.21 10.92 11.44
C THR A 130 -17.91 11.91 10.50
N GLU A 131 -19.25 11.91 10.49
CA GLU A 131 -20.04 12.81 9.62
C GLU A 131 -19.65 14.29 9.79
N LYS A 132 -19.25 14.67 11.01
CA LYS A 132 -18.67 15.97 11.33
C LYS A 132 -17.42 15.78 12.17
N ILE A 133 -16.30 16.32 11.70
CA ILE A 133 -15.07 16.44 12.49
C ILE A 133 -15.29 17.57 13.50
N LEU A 134 -15.19 17.27 14.79
CA LEU A 134 -15.44 18.21 15.89
C LEU A 134 -14.15 18.49 16.67
N GLN A 135 -13.86 19.78 16.85
CA GLN A 135 -12.87 20.26 17.82
C GLN A 135 -13.60 21.15 18.83
N GLY A 136 -13.92 20.57 20.00
CA GLY A 136 -14.89 21.18 20.90
C GLY A 136 -16.25 21.35 20.22
N ASP A 137 -16.78 22.56 20.22
CA ASP A 137 -18.05 22.91 19.57
C ASP A 137 -17.90 23.32 18.09
N THR A 138 -16.67 23.32 17.56
CA THR A 138 -16.39 23.76 16.19
C THR A 138 -16.41 22.59 15.23
N VAL A 139 -17.19 22.70 14.16
CA VAL A 139 -17.14 21.76 13.04
C VAL A 139 -15.99 22.13 12.12
N ILE A 140 -15.06 21.21 11.92
CA ILE A 140 -13.89 21.39 11.09
C ILE A 140 -14.22 20.92 9.66
N PRO A 141 -14.19 21.82 8.66
CA PRO A 141 -14.44 21.43 7.28
C PRO A 141 -13.23 20.66 6.73
N ILE A 142 -13.50 19.64 5.93
CA ILE A 142 -12.50 18.94 5.13
C ILE A 142 -12.83 19.16 3.64
N ARG A 143 -11.85 19.61 2.87
CA ARG A 143 -12.06 20.07 1.49
C ARG A 143 -10.97 19.52 0.58
N LYS A 144 -11.37 19.01 -0.59
CA LYS A 144 -10.45 18.84 -1.71
C LYS A 144 -10.16 20.20 -2.33
N VAL A 145 -8.90 20.47 -2.62
CA VAL A 145 -8.46 21.68 -3.32
C VAL A 145 -7.48 21.36 -4.46
N GLU A 146 -7.51 22.17 -5.52
CA GLU A 146 -6.47 22.13 -6.57
C GLU A 146 -5.28 23.05 -6.22
N THR A 147 -5.53 24.10 -5.44
CA THR A 147 -4.53 25.04 -4.92
C THR A 147 -4.83 25.32 -3.45
N PHE A 148 -3.79 25.30 -2.62
CA PHE A 148 -3.93 25.60 -1.20
C PHE A 148 -4.21 27.09 -0.98
N SER A 149 -5.08 27.38 -0.02
CA SER A 149 -5.27 28.75 0.45
C SER A 149 -4.12 29.15 1.39
N GLN A 150 -3.78 30.44 1.46
CA GLN A 150 -2.80 30.92 2.43
C GLN A 150 -3.33 30.79 3.87
N TYR A 151 -4.64 30.92 4.04
CA TYR A 151 -5.34 30.79 5.32
C TYR A 151 -6.57 29.89 5.15
N SER A 152 -6.62 28.79 5.91
CA SER A 152 -7.74 27.84 5.91
C SER A 152 -8.31 27.67 7.32
N ASP A 153 -9.64 27.54 7.39
CA ASP A 153 -10.40 27.26 8.60
C ASP A 153 -10.51 25.75 8.92
N GLY A 154 -9.96 24.90 8.05
CA GLY A 154 -10.08 23.45 8.18
C GLY A 154 -8.95 22.68 7.51
N ILE A 155 -9.28 21.47 7.06
CA ILE A 155 -8.36 20.52 6.44
C ILE A 155 -8.48 20.66 4.91
N GLU A 156 -7.45 21.17 4.26
CA GLU A 156 -7.34 21.18 2.81
C GLU A 156 -6.48 20.01 2.34
N ILE A 157 -7.01 19.21 1.43
CA ILE A 157 -6.28 18.08 0.84
C ILE A 157 -6.16 18.29 -0.67
N LYS A 158 -4.94 18.32 -1.17
CA LYS A 158 -4.64 18.25 -2.61
C LYS A 158 -4.26 16.82 -2.96
N PHE A 159 -4.98 16.24 -3.92
CA PHE A 159 -4.75 14.90 -4.43
C PHE A 159 -4.07 14.97 -5.80
N THR A 160 -2.89 14.36 -5.95
CA THR A 160 -2.15 14.44 -7.22
C THR A 160 -1.29 13.20 -7.49
N GLY A 161 -0.90 12.98 -8.75
CA GLY A 161 0.14 12.02 -9.10
C GLY A 161 1.52 12.67 -9.02
N ILE A 162 2.58 11.89 -8.75
CA ILE A 162 3.95 12.43 -8.66
C ILE A 162 4.37 13.15 -9.95
N GLN A 163 3.98 12.63 -11.12
CA GLN A 163 4.30 13.22 -12.42
C GLN A 163 3.56 14.55 -12.62
N LYS A 164 2.27 14.60 -12.26
CA LYS A 164 1.46 15.84 -12.34
C LYS A 164 2.05 16.90 -11.40
N LEU A 165 2.38 16.52 -10.17
CA LEU A 165 2.97 17.43 -9.19
C LEU A 165 4.31 18.00 -9.67
N TYR A 166 5.17 17.16 -10.26
CA TYR A 166 6.45 17.63 -10.82
C TYR A 166 6.23 18.67 -11.93
N ASN A 167 5.36 18.36 -12.90
CA ASN A 167 5.08 19.24 -14.02
C ASN A 167 4.41 20.55 -13.56
N ASP A 168 3.46 20.49 -12.63
CA ASP A 168 2.79 21.68 -12.08
C ASP A 168 3.78 22.64 -11.38
N ILE A 169 4.86 22.11 -10.82
CA ILE A 169 5.90 22.92 -10.14
C ILE A 169 6.90 23.54 -11.14
N HIS A 170 7.21 22.87 -12.25
CA HIS A 170 8.25 23.28 -13.20
C HIS A 170 7.71 23.97 -14.46
N THR A 171 6.42 23.83 -14.76
CA THR A 171 5.78 24.45 -15.92
C THR A 171 4.90 25.61 -15.46
N GLU A 172 5.35 26.84 -15.61
CA GLU A 172 4.53 28.02 -15.30
C GLU A 172 3.30 28.08 -16.23
N ARG A 173 2.10 27.91 -15.67
CA ARG A 173 0.81 28.16 -16.34
C ARG A 173 -0.07 29.04 -15.45
N GLU A 174 -0.97 29.81 -16.03
CA GLU A 174 -1.93 30.62 -15.27
C GLU A 174 -2.77 29.73 -14.33
N ASN A 175 -2.94 30.18 -13.06
CA ASN A 175 -3.70 29.51 -12.00
C ASN A 175 -3.14 28.17 -11.47
N GLN A 176 -1.83 27.91 -11.62
CA GLN A 176 -1.17 26.77 -10.96
C GLN A 176 -0.45 27.19 -9.68
N THR A 177 -0.38 26.27 -8.72
CA THR A 177 0.38 26.47 -7.47
C THR A 177 1.86 26.50 -7.79
N THR A 178 2.53 27.62 -7.48
CA THR A 178 3.98 27.73 -7.72
C THR A 178 4.77 27.07 -6.59
N LEU A 179 6.05 26.78 -6.84
CA LEU A 179 6.95 26.33 -5.78
C LEU A 179 7.08 27.35 -4.64
N ALA A 180 7.06 28.64 -4.98
CA ALA A 180 7.14 29.73 -4.01
C ALA A 180 5.93 29.69 -3.06
N ASP A 181 4.72 29.52 -3.59
CA ASP A 181 3.51 29.40 -2.77
C ASP A 181 3.61 28.21 -1.81
N LEU A 182 4.10 27.06 -2.28
CA LEU A 182 4.29 25.87 -1.44
C LEU A 182 5.37 26.05 -0.38
N HIS A 183 6.40 26.87 -0.65
CA HIS A 183 7.46 27.19 0.31
C HIS A 183 6.98 28.08 1.46
N GLU A 184 5.90 28.84 1.29
CA GLU A 184 5.29 29.65 2.35
C GLU A 184 4.43 28.80 3.32
N LEU A 185 4.01 27.60 2.91
CA LEU A 185 3.11 26.75 3.69
C LEU A 185 3.85 25.72 4.54
N ASN A 186 3.17 25.24 5.59
CA ASN A 186 3.55 24.06 6.35
C ASN A 186 2.75 22.86 5.82
N LEU A 187 3.42 22.01 5.05
CA LEU A 187 2.79 20.89 4.33
C LEU A 187 2.97 19.57 5.07
N VAL A 188 1.89 18.80 5.14
CA VAL A 188 1.95 17.37 5.45
C VAL A 188 1.78 16.58 4.16
N MET A 189 2.85 15.96 3.71
CA MET A 189 2.94 15.15 2.51
C MET A 189 2.68 13.68 2.86
N LEU A 190 1.66 13.09 2.21
CA LEU A 190 1.25 11.70 2.38
C LEU A 190 1.55 10.95 1.08
N GLY A 191 2.63 10.17 1.07
CA GLY A 191 3.05 9.38 -0.09
C GLY A 191 2.58 7.93 0.01
N ASP A 192 1.63 7.51 -0.82
CA ASP A 192 1.16 6.12 -0.86
C ASP A 192 1.86 5.31 -1.97
N GLU A 193 2.31 4.11 -1.62
CA GLU A 193 3.16 3.24 -2.44
C GLU A 193 4.45 3.91 -2.94
N ALA A 194 5.00 4.82 -2.13
CA ALA A 194 6.19 5.63 -2.45
C ALA A 194 7.49 4.80 -2.63
N HIS A 195 7.54 3.56 -2.15
CA HIS A 195 8.71 2.68 -2.29
C HIS A 195 9.01 2.29 -3.77
N HIS A 196 8.02 2.37 -4.67
CA HIS A 196 8.24 2.18 -6.10
C HIS A 196 9.04 3.31 -6.75
N LEU A 197 9.21 4.44 -6.05
CA LEU A 197 9.96 5.62 -6.47
C LEU A 197 11.36 5.68 -5.86
N ASN A 198 11.80 4.62 -5.17
CA ASN A 198 13.10 4.55 -4.48
C ASN A 198 13.86 3.25 -4.84
N ALA A 199 13.52 2.64 -5.98
CA ALA A 199 13.93 1.29 -6.33
C ALA A 199 15.07 1.32 -7.36
N GLN A 200 16.30 1.27 -6.84
CA GLN A 200 17.53 1.04 -7.59
C GLN A 200 17.83 2.10 -8.67
N THR A 201 18.64 3.11 -8.29
CA THR A 201 19.64 3.67 -9.21
C THR A 201 20.69 2.61 -9.54
N LYS A 202 20.28 1.53 -10.23
CA LYS A 202 21.18 0.61 -10.92
C LYS A 202 21.71 1.37 -12.11
N ASN A 203 22.75 2.17 -11.86
CA ASN A 203 23.85 2.52 -12.74
C ASN A 203 24.45 3.80 -12.19
N GLY A 204 25.71 3.73 -11.72
CA GLY A 204 26.55 4.88 -11.38
C GLY A 204 26.91 5.76 -12.58
N LYS A 205 25.96 6.03 -13.47
CA LYS A 205 26.03 7.05 -14.51
C LYS A 205 25.09 8.16 -14.10
N SER A 206 25.64 9.13 -13.39
CA SER A 206 25.11 10.49 -13.30
C SER A 206 25.08 11.10 -14.70
N ALA A 207 24.12 10.68 -15.53
CA ALA A 207 23.73 11.47 -16.69
C ALA A 207 23.24 12.83 -16.16
N PRO A 208 23.64 13.96 -16.78
CA PRO A 208 23.05 15.25 -16.48
C PRO A 208 21.53 15.12 -16.60
N LEU A 209 20.82 15.44 -15.52
CA LEU A 209 19.36 15.53 -15.57
C LEU A 209 19.00 16.95 -15.97
N ASP A 210 18.22 17.06 -17.03
CA ASP A 210 17.54 18.30 -17.38
C ASP A 210 16.27 18.39 -16.53
N PHE A 211 16.33 19.11 -15.41
CA PHE A 211 15.20 19.31 -14.51
C PHE A 211 14.12 20.24 -15.08
N GLU A 212 14.37 20.90 -16.22
CA GLU A 212 13.34 21.71 -16.90
C GLU A 212 12.46 20.86 -17.83
N ALA A 213 12.88 19.64 -18.17
CA ALA A 213 12.11 18.76 -19.04
C ALA A 213 10.91 18.11 -18.30
N GLU A 214 9.70 18.30 -18.85
CA GLU A 214 8.45 17.71 -18.36
C GLU A 214 8.53 16.17 -18.25
N ILE A 215 7.90 15.61 -17.21
CA ILE A 215 7.68 14.17 -17.07
C ILE A 215 6.44 13.78 -17.89
N THR A 216 6.64 12.88 -18.85
CA THR A 216 5.56 12.35 -19.70
C THR A 216 5.33 10.87 -19.44
N ASN A 217 4.25 10.29 -19.99
CA ASN A 217 3.99 8.85 -19.92
C ASN A 217 5.07 7.98 -20.60
N LYS A 218 6.00 8.59 -21.35
CA LYS A 218 7.12 7.92 -22.01
C LYS A 218 8.44 8.05 -21.22
N THR A 219 8.48 8.89 -20.19
CA THR A 219 9.65 9.06 -19.32
C THR A 219 9.91 7.77 -18.56
N ASN A 220 11.17 7.35 -18.49
CA ASN A 220 11.53 6.10 -17.82
C ASN A 220 11.34 6.23 -16.29
N SER A 221 11.15 5.11 -15.59
CA SER A 221 10.91 5.08 -14.15
C SER A 221 12.00 5.77 -13.34
N ASP A 222 13.27 5.59 -13.72
CA ASP A 222 14.43 6.07 -12.98
C ASP A 222 14.54 7.61 -13.04
N GLU A 223 14.17 8.20 -14.17
CA GLU A 223 14.11 9.64 -14.37
C GLU A 223 12.92 10.24 -13.61
N VAL A 224 11.76 9.56 -13.59
CA VAL A 224 10.61 9.97 -12.75
C VAL A 224 10.97 9.95 -11.26
N GLU A 225 11.73 8.94 -10.82
CA GLU A 225 12.23 8.84 -9.45
C GLU A 225 13.17 10.01 -9.12
N ARG A 226 14.23 10.24 -9.91
CA ARG A 226 15.20 11.29 -9.60
C ARG A 226 14.58 12.69 -9.67
N LYS A 227 13.75 12.97 -10.68
CA LYS A 227 13.10 14.27 -10.85
C LYS A 227 11.96 14.50 -9.86
N GLY A 228 11.03 13.54 -9.78
CA GLY A 228 9.84 13.67 -8.95
C GLY A 228 10.14 13.46 -7.47
N TRP A 229 10.78 12.35 -7.12
CA TRP A 229 10.94 11.97 -5.71
C TRP A 229 12.15 12.63 -5.07
N GLU A 230 13.36 12.40 -5.60
CA GLU A 230 14.58 12.90 -4.96
C GLU A 230 14.66 14.43 -5.04
N HIS A 231 14.46 15.01 -6.22
CA HIS A 231 14.54 16.45 -6.40
C HIS A 231 13.28 17.16 -5.90
N MET A 232 12.10 16.87 -6.45
CA MET A 232 10.91 17.64 -6.08
C MET A 232 10.40 17.37 -4.65
N VAL A 233 10.20 16.10 -4.26
CA VAL A 233 9.64 15.80 -2.91
C VAL A 233 10.67 16.04 -1.81
N LEU A 234 11.88 15.47 -1.91
CA LEU A 234 12.86 15.56 -0.82
C LEU A 234 13.59 16.91 -0.81
N GLU A 235 14.18 17.34 -1.92
CA GLU A 235 14.99 18.57 -1.95
C GLU A 235 14.12 19.84 -1.94
N LEU A 236 13.16 19.95 -2.86
CA LEU A 236 12.37 21.17 -3.04
C LEU A 236 11.24 21.31 -2.02
N LEU A 237 10.45 20.27 -1.73
CA LEU A 237 9.30 20.39 -0.84
C LEU A 237 9.65 20.12 0.62
N LEU A 238 10.24 18.96 0.95
CA LEU A 238 10.53 18.58 2.33
C LEU A 238 11.61 19.47 2.94
N ASN A 239 12.73 19.67 2.23
CA ASN A 239 13.87 20.45 2.73
C ASN A 239 13.86 21.92 2.27
N LYS A 240 12.84 22.37 1.54
CA LYS A 240 12.71 23.76 1.03
C LYS A 240 14.01 24.33 0.44
N ASN A 241 14.74 23.50 -0.31
CA ASN A 241 16.06 23.81 -0.87
C ASN A 241 17.09 24.31 0.17
N GLY A 242 17.16 23.62 1.32
CA GLY A 242 18.09 23.92 2.41
C GLY A 242 17.63 25.02 3.39
N LYS A 243 16.43 25.56 3.22
CA LYS A 243 15.82 26.52 4.16
C LYS A 243 15.19 25.78 5.35
N PRO A 244 15.00 26.44 6.51
CA PRO A 244 14.21 25.87 7.60
C PRO A 244 12.84 25.43 7.10
N SER A 245 12.46 24.21 7.45
CA SER A 245 11.23 23.59 6.97
C SER A 245 10.55 22.83 8.09
N GLU A 246 9.29 23.14 8.31
CA GLU A 246 8.38 22.40 9.20
C GLU A 246 7.52 21.40 8.39
N ASN A 247 7.89 21.15 7.13
CA ASN A 247 7.18 20.19 6.30
C ASN A 247 7.42 18.76 6.82
N VAL A 248 6.41 17.93 6.58
CA VAL A 248 6.36 16.55 7.05
C VAL A 248 6.16 15.65 5.84
N LEU A 249 6.93 14.58 5.73
CA LEU A 249 6.74 13.50 4.77
C LEU A 249 6.43 12.19 5.50
N LEU A 250 5.24 11.65 5.25
CA LEU A 250 4.78 10.36 5.76
C LEU A 250 4.56 9.42 4.57
N GLU A 251 5.40 8.40 4.49
CA GLU A 251 5.32 7.36 3.46
C GLU A 251 4.53 6.17 3.95
N PHE A 252 3.80 5.54 3.04
CA PHE A 252 3.03 4.34 3.30
C PHE A 252 3.33 3.31 2.22
N THR A 253 3.77 2.12 2.64
CA THR A 253 4.10 1.04 1.72
C THR A 253 3.70 -0.31 2.29
N ALA A 254 3.33 -1.26 1.42
CA ALA A 254 3.20 -2.66 1.82
C ALA A 254 4.50 -3.45 1.67
N THR A 255 5.42 -2.96 0.85
CA THR A 255 6.62 -3.70 0.47
C THR A 255 7.85 -2.80 0.55
N LEU A 256 8.91 -3.32 1.17
CA LEU A 256 10.23 -2.73 1.12
C LEU A 256 11.19 -3.76 0.54
N PRO A 257 11.97 -3.41 -0.50
CA PRO A 257 13.06 -4.25 -0.95
C PRO A 257 14.03 -4.62 0.18
N GLU A 258 14.49 -5.86 0.21
CA GLU A 258 15.40 -6.37 1.24
C GLU A 258 16.88 -6.06 0.98
N ASN A 259 17.22 -5.35 -0.12
CA ASN A 259 18.61 -5.02 -0.42
C ASN A 259 19.18 -4.02 0.60
N ALA A 260 20.46 -4.21 0.94
CA ALA A 260 21.15 -3.45 1.99
C ALA A 260 21.08 -1.92 1.80
N GLU A 261 21.19 -1.43 0.57
CA GLU A 261 21.10 -0.01 0.25
C GLU A 261 19.75 0.61 0.64
N VAL A 262 18.65 -0.10 0.37
CA VAL A 262 17.30 0.36 0.73
C VAL A 262 17.12 0.28 2.24
N GLN A 263 17.57 -0.80 2.87
CA GLN A 263 17.50 -0.93 4.33
C GLN A 263 18.25 0.20 5.03
N GLU A 264 19.43 0.59 4.54
CA GLU A 264 20.16 1.73 5.09
C GLU A 264 19.43 3.06 4.82
N LYS A 265 18.93 3.29 3.60
CA LYS A 265 18.18 4.51 3.24
C LYS A 265 16.95 4.72 4.12
N TYR A 266 16.26 3.65 4.54
CA TYR A 266 15.05 3.73 5.38
C TYR A 266 15.29 3.42 6.87
N ARG A 267 16.53 3.15 7.27
CA ARG A 267 16.90 2.77 8.63
C ARG A 267 16.38 3.76 9.67
N ASP A 268 16.45 5.04 9.36
CA ASP A 268 16.07 6.17 10.21
C ASP A 268 14.67 6.74 9.87
N LYS A 269 13.84 5.99 9.14
CA LYS A 269 12.50 6.43 8.70
C LYS A 269 11.40 5.47 9.12
N ILE A 270 11.67 4.16 9.16
CA ILE A 270 10.66 3.16 9.52
C ILE A 270 10.16 3.42 10.94
N ILE A 271 8.89 3.81 11.06
CA ILE A 271 8.21 4.09 12.32
C ILE A 271 7.23 2.97 12.72
N ALA A 272 6.78 2.21 11.73
CA ALA A 272 5.91 1.06 11.90
C ALA A 272 6.30 -0.04 10.91
N LYS A 273 6.28 -1.28 11.38
CA LYS A 273 6.47 -2.48 10.57
C LYS A 273 5.39 -3.50 10.92
N PHE A 274 4.54 -3.80 9.96
CA PHE A 274 3.49 -4.80 10.05
C PHE A 274 3.31 -5.45 8.69
N ASP A 275 4.09 -6.49 8.42
CA ASP A 275 4.15 -7.10 7.09
C ASP A 275 3.04 -8.15 6.87
N LEU A 276 3.02 -8.77 5.69
CA LEU A 276 2.01 -9.78 5.36
C LEU A 276 2.09 -11.00 6.29
N LYS A 277 3.28 -11.37 6.76
CA LYS A 277 3.47 -12.50 7.67
C LYS A 277 2.86 -12.18 9.04
N ASP A 278 3.09 -10.97 9.55
CA ASP A 278 2.46 -10.50 10.78
C ASP A 278 0.93 -10.48 10.63
N PHE A 279 0.44 -9.95 9.50
CA PHE A 279 -1.00 -9.85 9.25
C PHE A 279 -1.68 -11.21 9.14
N LEU A 280 -1.01 -12.20 8.53
CA LEU A 280 -1.44 -13.59 8.50
C LEU A 280 -1.49 -14.21 9.89
N SER A 281 -0.46 -13.96 10.71
CA SER A 281 -0.39 -14.49 12.08
C SER A 281 -1.54 -14.00 12.97
N LYS A 282 -2.01 -12.77 12.72
CA LYS A 282 -3.14 -12.16 13.44
C LYS A 282 -4.51 -12.65 12.94
N GLY A 283 -4.59 -13.40 11.83
CA GLY A 283 -5.83 -14.00 11.33
C GLY A 283 -6.81 -13.04 10.62
N TYR A 284 -6.39 -11.80 10.35
CA TYR A 284 -7.24 -10.77 9.72
C TYR A 284 -7.07 -10.68 8.19
N THR A 285 -6.18 -11.49 7.60
CA THR A 285 -6.02 -11.60 6.15
C THR A 285 -6.03 -13.05 5.68
N LYS A 286 -6.27 -13.24 4.38
CA LYS A 286 -6.33 -14.57 3.78
C LYS A 286 -4.92 -15.03 3.39
N ALA A 287 -4.62 -16.30 3.67
CA ALA A 287 -3.41 -16.95 3.18
C ALA A 287 -3.37 -16.92 1.65
N ILE A 288 -2.26 -16.42 1.10
CA ILE A 288 -2.00 -16.40 -0.33
C ILE A 288 -1.23 -17.67 -0.68
N ASN A 289 -1.80 -18.51 -1.55
CA ASN A 289 -1.13 -19.70 -2.06
C ASN A 289 -0.62 -19.38 -3.46
N LEU A 290 0.70 -19.28 -3.62
CA LEU A 290 1.33 -19.10 -4.92
C LEU A 290 1.51 -20.47 -5.59
N ILE A 291 1.06 -20.58 -6.84
CA ILE A 291 1.18 -21.80 -7.63
C ILE A 291 1.96 -21.46 -8.89
N SER A 292 3.22 -21.89 -8.93
CA SER A 292 4.05 -21.80 -10.14
C SER A 292 4.10 -23.15 -10.83
N SER A 293 3.99 -23.14 -12.16
CA SER A 293 4.04 -24.35 -12.98
C SER A 293 4.67 -24.07 -14.34
N THR A 294 5.23 -25.11 -14.95
CA THR A 294 5.72 -25.09 -16.34
C THR A 294 4.59 -25.28 -17.35
N PHE A 295 3.34 -25.22 -16.90
CA PHE A 295 2.16 -25.42 -17.72
C PHE A 295 2.04 -24.37 -18.82
N THR A 296 1.55 -24.83 -19.96
CA THR A 296 1.14 -23.98 -21.07
C THR A 296 0.00 -23.06 -20.64
N LYS A 297 -0.29 -22.03 -21.45
CA LYS A 297 -1.38 -21.08 -21.19
C LYS A 297 -2.73 -21.80 -20.98
N LYS A 298 -3.09 -22.73 -21.86
CA LYS A 298 -4.33 -23.53 -21.76
C LYS A 298 -4.35 -24.33 -20.46
N GLU A 299 -3.29 -25.06 -20.15
CA GLU A 299 -3.19 -25.88 -18.93
C GLU A 299 -3.29 -25.04 -17.65
N ARG A 300 -2.71 -23.83 -17.61
CA ARG A 300 -2.86 -22.91 -16.46
C ARG A 300 -4.30 -22.45 -16.27
N VAL A 301 -5.02 -22.18 -17.37
CA VAL A 301 -6.44 -21.82 -17.32
C VAL A 301 -7.28 -22.99 -16.82
N LEU A 302 -7.05 -24.20 -17.34
CA LEU A 302 -7.74 -25.41 -16.88
C LEU A 302 -7.43 -25.73 -15.42
N HIS A 303 -6.20 -25.51 -14.97
CA HIS A 303 -5.80 -25.68 -13.56
C HIS A 303 -6.54 -24.69 -12.65
N ALA A 304 -6.72 -23.44 -13.08
CA ALA A 304 -7.54 -22.46 -12.35
C ALA A 304 -9.03 -22.88 -12.29
N LEU A 305 -9.56 -23.45 -13.38
CA LEU A 305 -10.93 -23.97 -13.43
C LEU A 305 -11.14 -25.18 -12.52
N LEU A 306 -10.15 -26.08 -12.41
CA LEU A 306 -10.14 -27.15 -11.40
C LEU A 306 -10.31 -26.57 -9.98
N PHE A 307 -9.61 -25.48 -9.65
CA PHE A 307 -9.76 -24.85 -8.34
C PHE A 307 -11.11 -24.19 -8.13
N ALA A 308 -11.68 -23.55 -9.17
CA ALA A 308 -13.02 -22.99 -9.08
C ALA A 308 -14.05 -24.09 -8.83
N TRP A 309 -13.99 -25.18 -9.60
CA TRP A 309 -14.82 -26.37 -9.40
C TRP A 309 -14.65 -26.93 -7.98
N TYR A 310 -13.41 -27.17 -7.54
CA TYR A 310 -13.14 -27.74 -6.22
C TYR A 310 -13.69 -26.86 -5.09
N ARG A 311 -13.49 -25.54 -5.16
CA ARG A 311 -14.04 -24.60 -4.18
C ARG A 311 -15.56 -24.61 -4.17
N HIS A 312 -16.20 -24.73 -5.34
CA HIS A 312 -17.65 -24.88 -5.44
C HIS A 312 -18.13 -26.17 -4.77
N GLN A 313 -17.45 -27.30 -4.99
CA GLN A 313 -17.79 -28.58 -4.33
C GLN A 313 -17.65 -28.51 -2.81
N ILE A 314 -16.59 -27.87 -2.31
CA ILE A 314 -16.40 -27.67 -0.86
C ILE A 314 -17.50 -26.77 -0.28
N ALA A 315 -17.89 -25.70 -0.98
CA ALA A 315 -18.99 -24.84 -0.54
C ALA A 315 -20.31 -25.62 -0.44
N LEU A 316 -20.63 -26.45 -1.43
CA LEU A 316 -21.80 -27.33 -1.41
C LEU A 316 -21.74 -28.32 -0.22
N LYS A 317 -20.59 -28.96 0.01
CA LYS A 317 -20.38 -29.88 1.14
C LYS A 317 -20.64 -29.22 2.51
N HIS A 318 -20.36 -27.92 2.63
CA HIS A 318 -20.59 -27.15 3.85
C HIS A 318 -21.91 -26.36 3.86
N GLY A 319 -22.80 -26.59 2.89
CA GLY A 319 -24.12 -25.94 2.84
C GLY A 319 -24.09 -24.45 2.53
N ILE A 320 -22.99 -23.94 1.94
CA ILE A 320 -22.87 -22.54 1.56
C ILE A 320 -23.59 -22.32 0.23
N ALA A 321 -24.83 -21.84 0.30
CA ALA A 321 -25.64 -21.56 -0.87
C ALA A 321 -25.05 -20.43 -1.74
N ASN A 322 -25.26 -20.53 -3.05
CA ASN A 322 -24.89 -19.49 -4.04
C ASN A 322 -23.40 -19.09 -4.04
N PHE A 323 -22.51 -19.98 -3.61
CA PHE A 323 -21.08 -19.71 -3.64
C PHE A 323 -20.55 -19.71 -5.09
N LYS A 324 -20.09 -18.56 -5.57
CA LYS A 324 -19.46 -18.41 -6.88
C LYS A 324 -17.97 -18.05 -6.72
N PRO A 325 -17.04 -18.96 -7.06
CA PRO A 325 -15.63 -18.62 -7.12
C PRO A 325 -15.38 -17.50 -8.15
N VAL A 326 -14.63 -16.48 -7.76
CA VAL A 326 -14.19 -15.41 -8.67
C VAL A 326 -12.82 -15.77 -9.23
N MET A 327 -12.66 -15.64 -10.54
CA MET A 327 -11.41 -15.82 -11.26
C MET A 327 -11.11 -14.57 -12.08
N LEU A 328 -9.84 -14.18 -12.10
CA LEU A 328 -9.34 -13.09 -12.93
C LEU A 328 -8.12 -13.59 -13.71
N PHE A 329 -8.24 -13.64 -15.03
CA PHE A 329 -7.11 -13.80 -15.93
C PHE A 329 -6.70 -12.42 -16.43
N ARG A 330 -5.40 -12.12 -16.40
CA ARG A 330 -4.87 -10.81 -16.80
C ARG A 330 -3.86 -10.99 -17.93
N SER A 331 -4.00 -10.18 -18.98
CA SER A 331 -3.07 -10.08 -20.10
C SER A 331 -2.35 -8.72 -20.07
N LYS A 332 -1.31 -8.53 -20.89
CA LYS A 332 -0.53 -7.28 -20.87
C LYS A 332 -1.27 -6.15 -21.54
N THR A 333 -1.96 -6.45 -22.64
CA THR A 333 -2.71 -5.46 -23.44
C THR A 333 -4.20 -5.80 -23.47
N ILE A 334 -5.01 -4.80 -23.82
CA ILE A 334 -6.46 -4.97 -24.01
C ILE A 334 -6.73 -5.94 -25.16
N ASP A 335 -5.98 -5.84 -26.26
CA ASP A 335 -6.15 -6.71 -27.42
C ASP A 335 -5.81 -8.17 -27.11
N GLU A 336 -4.71 -8.41 -26.38
CA GLU A 336 -4.39 -9.74 -25.85
C GLU A 336 -5.50 -10.25 -24.94
N SER A 337 -6.04 -9.40 -24.05
CA SER A 337 -7.12 -9.79 -23.15
C SER A 337 -8.38 -10.22 -23.91
N TRP A 338 -8.74 -9.55 -25.01
CA TRP A 338 -9.86 -9.96 -25.87
C TRP A 338 -9.57 -11.24 -26.67
N SER A 339 -8.33 -11.45 -27.09
CA SER A 339 -7.92 -12.71 -27.72
C SER A 339 -8.01 -13.88 -26.73
N ASP A 340 -7.44 -13.70 -25.54
CA ASP A 340 -7.43 -14.68 -24.45
C ASP A 340 -8.85 -15.03 -24.00
N TYR A 341 -9.76 -14.04 -23.96
CA TYR A 341 -11.16 -14.27 -23.65
C TYR A 341 -11.85 -15.16 -24.70
N ARG A 342 -11.60 -14.93 -26.00
CA ARG A 342 -12.16 -15.76 -27.07
C ARG A 342 -11.62 -17.20 -27.02
N GLU A 343 -10.32 -17.35 -26.80
CA GLU A 343 -9.69 -18.67 -26.59
C GLU A 343 -10.30 -19.39 -25.38
N PHE A 344 -10.48 -18.68 -24.26
CA PHE A 344 -11.11 -19.23 -23.06
C PHE A 344 -12.53 -19.75 -23.33
N LEU A 345 -13.36 -18.99 -24.05
CA LEU A 345 -14.71 -19.43 -24.42
C LEU A 345 -14.67 -20.70 -25.29
N GLN A 346 -13.77 -20.72 -26.29
CA GLN A 346 -13.61 -21.88 -27.16
C GLN A 346 -13.14 -23.11 -26.40
N TRP A 347 -12.18 -22.97 -25.49
CA TRP A 347 -11.71 -24.06 -24.65
C TRP A 347 -12.83 -24.56 -23.74
N SER A 348 -13.57 -23.66 -23.10
CA SER A 348 -14.66 -24.02 -22.17
C SER A 348 -15.79 -24.78 -22.86
N GLN A 349 -16.15 -24.39 -24.09
CA GLN A 349 -17.22 -25.07 -24.85
C GLN A 349 -16.83 -26.48 -25.34
N ASN A 350 -15.55 -26.69 -25.67
CA ASN A 350 -15.07 -27.91 -26.30
C ASN A 350 -14.24 -28.80 -25.36
N ILE A 351 -14.26 -28.50 -24.05
CA ILE A 351 -13.44 -29.18 -23.06
C ILE A 351 -13.85 -30.65 -22.89
N GLN A 352 -12.85 -31.52 -22.74
CA GLN A 352 -13.02 -32.94 -22.48
C GLN A 352 -12.22 -33.38 -21.25
N GLY A 353 -12.57 -34.54 -20.69
CA GLY A 353 -11.84 -35.09 -19.54
C GLY A 353 -10.34 -35.33 -19.82
N SER A 354 -9.98 -35.64 -21.06
CA SER A 354 -8.58 -35.83 -21.50
C SER A 354 -7.77 -34.53 -21.51
N ASP A 355 -8.41 -33.36 -21.62
CA ASP A 355 -7.71 -32.07 -21.52
C ASP A 355 -7.08 -31.85 -20.14
N PHE A 356 -7.44 -32.64 -19.13
CA PHE A 356 -6.88 -32.60 -17.77
C PHE A 356 -5.77 -33.63 -17.53
N GLU A 357 -5.35 -34.42 -18.52
CA GLU A 357 -4.27 -35.42 -18.38
C GLU A 357 -2.94 -34.79 -17.92
N PHE A 358 -2.74 -33.50 -18.19
CA PHE A 358 -1.57 -32.75 -17.72
C PHE A 358 -1.41 -32.76 -16.19
N LEU A 359 -2.49 -32.97 -15.42
CA LEU A 359 -2.47 -33.10 -13.97
C LEU A 359 -1.69 -34.34 -13.52
N ASN A 360 -1.60 -35.38 -14.36
CA ASN A 360 -0.79 -36.58 -14.07
C ASN A 360 0.71 -36.24 -13.99
N ARG A 361 1.15 -35.17 -14.66
CA ARG A 361 2.54 -34.69 -14.55
C ARG A 361 2.85 -34.11 -13.16
N LEU A 362 1.83 -33.73 -12.38
CA LEU A 362 2.00 -33.27 -11.01
C LEU A 362 2.10 -34.43 -10.00
N SER A 363 1.46 -35.57 -10.27
CA SER A 363 1.48 -36.74 -9.38
C SER A 363 2.83 -37.48 -9.32
N GLY A 364 3.80 -37.17 -10.19
CA GLY A 364 5.08 -37.91 -10.31
C GLY A 364 6.30 -37.31 -9.59
N ASN A 365 6.22 -36.09 -9.04
CA ASN A 365 7.38 -35.39 -8.42
C ASN A 365 7.32 -35.41 -6.89
N LEU A 366 7.27 -36.62 -6.32
CA LEU A 366 7.20 -36.90 -4.87
C LEU A 366 8.58 -36.84 -4.21
N LYS A 367 9.12 -35.64 -4.00
CA LYS A 367 10.08 -35.38 -2.92
C LYS A 367 9.58 -34.19 -2.10
N THR A 368 9.24 -34.50 -0.86
CA THR A 368 9.00 -33.58 0.25
C THR A 368 10.31 -32.86 0.54
N ASP A 369 10.45 -31.63 0.06
CA ASP A 369 11.50 -30.72 0.54
C ASP A 369 10.79 -29.46 1.03
N GLU A 370 10.92 -29.20 2.34
CA GLU A 370 10.24 -28.18 3.15
C GLU A 370 10.53 -26.73 2.69
N ASN A 371 10.01 -26.33 1.53
CA ASN A 371 10.04 -24.94 1.08
C ASN A 371 8.63 -24.41 0.85
N GLU A 372 8.42 -23.14 1.20
CA GLU A 372 7.13 -22.41 1.15
C GLU A 372 6.42 -22.44 -0.22
N ASN A 373 7.10 -22.88 -1.28
CA ASN A 373 6.56 -23.16 -2.62
C ASN A 373 5.69 -24.44 -2.73
N GLU A 374 5.56 -25.25 -1.67
CA GLU A 374 4.74 -26.49 -1.70
C GLU A 374 3.23 -26.28 -1.43
N GLN A 375 2.79 -25.08 -1.02
CA GLN A 375 1.37 -24.85 -0.72
C GLN A 375 0.46 -24.93 -1.97
N GLY A 376 0.97 -24.62 -3.16
CA GLY A 376 0.21 -24.78 -4.42
C GLY A 376 0.02 -26.23 -4.88
N LYS A 377 1.06 -27.05 -4.67
CA LYS A 377 1.02 -28.49 -4.95
C LYS A 377 0.03 -29.18 -4.03
N THR A 378 0.11 -28.90 -2.73
CA THR A 378 -0.82 -29.45 -1.74
C THR A 378 -2.28 -29.12 -2.03
N ARG A 379 -2.61 -27.92 -2.53
CA ARG A 379 -4.00 -27.60 -2.92
C ARG A 379 -4.49 -28.38 -4.15
N THR A 380 -3.62 -28.59 -5.13
CA THR A 380 -3.94 -29.42 -6.29
C THR A 380 -4.12 -30.88 -5.88
N GLU A 381 -3.23 -31.38 -5.02
CA GLU A 381 -3.31 -32.71 -4.43
C GLU A 381 -4.60 -32.90 -3.61
N GLN A 382 -5.00 -31.91 -2.82
CA GLN A 382 -6.28 -31.94 -2.10
C GLN A 382 -7.48 -32.03 -3.05
N ALA A 383 -7.48 -31.26 -4.13
CA ALA A 383 -8.55 -31.33 -5.13
C ALA A 383 -8.61 -32.72 -5.80
N LEU A 384 -7.45 -33.27 -6.16
CA LEU A 384 -7.35 -34.61 -6.76
C LEU A 384 -7.69 -35.74 -5.77
N ALA A 385 -7.30 -35.60 -4.50
CA ALA A 385 -7.66 -36.53 -3.44
C ALA A 385 -9.16 -36.52 -3.19
N PHE A 386 -9.76 -35.33 -3.11
CA PHE A 386 -11.22 -35.17 -3.01
C PHE A 386 -11.95 -35.85 -4.18
N MET A 387 -11.46 -35.68 -5.41
CA MET A 387 -12.02 -36.38 -6.57
C MET A 387 -11.99 -37.91 -6.39
N ARG A 388 -10.84 -38.47 -5.99
CA ARG A 388 -10.70 -39.91 -5.74
C ARG A 388 -11.63 -40.41 -4.65
N GLU A 389 -11.74 -39.68 -3.54
CA GLU A 389 -12.61 -40.01 -2.41
C GLU A 389 -14.10 -39.99 -2.79
N GLN A 390 -14.49 -39.12 -3.72
CA GLN A 390 -15.87 -38.99 -4.19
C GLN A 390 -16.16 -39.83 -5.45
N GLY A 391 -15.18 -40.57 -5.98
CA GLY A 391 -15.34 -41.34 -7.22
C GLY A 391 -15.56 -40.47 -8.47
N LEU A 392 -15.03 -39.24 -8.47
CA LEU A 392 -15.20 -38.26 -9.55
C LEU A 392 -14.02 -38.32 -10.52
N GLU A 393 -14.35 -38.33 -11.81
CA GLU A 393 -13.38 -38.30 -12.92
C GLU A 393 -13.25 -36.89 -13.52
N THR A 394 -12.20 -36.65 -14.31
CA THR A 394 -11.96 -35.36 -14.98
C THR A 394 -13.07 -34.97 -15.97
N SER A 395 -13.83 -35.94 -16.49
CA SER A 395 -15.05 -35.73 -17.27
C SER A 395 -16.09 -34.89 -16.50
N HIS A 396 -16.25 -35.09 -15.19
CA HIS A 396 -17.18 -34.33 -14.37
C HIS A 396 -16.79 -32.85 -14.24
N ILE A 397 -15.49 -32.55 -14.28
CA ILE A 397 -15.00 -31.17 -14.29
C ILE A 397 -15.30 -30.54 -15.64
N ALA A 398 -15.03 -31.24 -16.73
CA ALA A 398 -15.34 -30.78 -18.09
C ALA A 398 -16.85 -30.48 -18.24
N ASP A 399 -17.71 -31.33 -17.67
CA ASP A 399 -19.16 -31.14 -17.66
C ASP A 399 -19.61 -29.93 -16.83
N TRP A 400 -18.91 -29.61 -15.73
CA TRP A 400 -19.21 -28.44 -14.91
C TRP A 400 -18.75 -27.12 -15.55
N ILE A 401 -17.70 -27.16 -16.36
CA ILE A 401 -17.15 -25.98 -17.05
C ILE A 401 -18.01 -25.57 -18.24
N ARG A 402 -18.58 -26.55 -18.94
CA ARG A 402 -19.53 -26.34 -20.04
C ARG A 402 -20.83 -25.74 -19.54
#